data_AF-A0A316RG77-F1
#
_entry.id   AF-A0A316RG77-F1
#
_cell.length_a   1.000
_cell.length_b   1.000
_cell.length_c   1.000
_cell.angle_alpha   90.00
_cell.angle_beta   90.00
_cell.angle_gamma   90.00
#
_symmetry.space_group_name_H-M   'P 1'
#
loop_
_entity.id
_entity.type
_entity.pdbx_description
1 polymer ?
#
loop_
_entity_poly.entity_id
_entity_poly.type
_entity_poly.pdbx_seq_one_letter_code
_entity_poly.pdbx_strand_id
1 'polypeptide(L)'
;MLVWKRKGEFLMEKNKNLFLMSLLVTDAADALSRFCGVLGRWGCPLESMHLTADRSGLQRLTVIVGGDAHRVDRIVQQTARLCTVRSVSLLSARPLSSDETLHLSLQADSLSHAAASRLCASHGAMICGRTEDALLIEMTGDPASLALFLDAAAPYGIVGASVSNVSTFPVEEMLRAAF
;
A
#
# COMPACT_ATOMS: atom_id res chain seq x y z
N MET A 1 -26.61 -19.86 15.38
CA MET A 1 -27.61 -18.97 16.00
C MET A 1 -27.04 -17.55 15.97
N LEU A 2 -27.46 -16.73 15.02
CA LEU A 2 -26.96 -15.36 14.81
C LEU A 2 -27.68 -14.41 15.77
N VAL A 3 -26.94 -13.74 16.64
CA VAL A 3 -27.48 -12.68 17.51
C VAL A 3 -27.03 -11.34 16.95
N TRP A 4 -27.95 -10.63 16.31
CA TRP A 4 -27.81 -9.23 15.93
C TRP A 4 -27.94 -8.36 17.21
N LYS A 5 -26.90 -7.65 17.62
CA LYS A 5 -27.00 -6.61 18.66
C LYS A 5 -26.97 -5.21 18.05
N ARG A 6 -28.09 -4.49 18.21
CA ARG A 6 -28.23 -3.06 17.96
C ARG A 6 -27.48 -2.24 19.03
N LYS A 7 -26.37 -1.62 18.64
CA LYS A 7 -25.99 -0.22 18.91
C LYS A 7 -24.59 -0.02 18.34
N GLY A 8 -24.43 1.03 17.54
CA GLY A 8 -23.20 1.40 16.84
C GLY A 8 -22.10 1.90 17.77
N GLU A 9 -21.59 1.02 18.61
CA GLU A 9 -20.25 1.11 19.15
C GLU A 9 -19.45 -0.01 18.48
N PHE A 10 -18.76 0.34 17.39
CA PHE A 10 -17.64 -0.47 16.95
C PHE A 10 -16.67 -0.51 18.13
N LEU A 11 -16.57 -1.66 18.78
CA LEU A 11 -15.50 -1.96 19.71
C LEU A 11 -14.20 -1.80 18.91
N MET A 12 -13.61 -0.62 19.01
CA MET A 12 -12.24 -0.34 18.62
C MET A 12 -11.38 -1.19 19.54
N GLU A 13 -11.17 -2.45 19.15
CA GLU A 13 -10.19 -3.31 19.77
C GLU A 13 -8.83 -2.67 19.48
N LYS A 14 -8.37 -1.92 20.49
CA LYS A 14 -7.37 -0.84 20.39
C LYS A 14 -5.93 -1.35 20.20
N ASN A 15 -5.77 -2.51 19.57
CA ASN A 15 -4.47 -3.11 19.29
C ASN A 15 -4.54 -4.03 18.06
N LYS A 16 -5.09 -3.52 16.95
CA LYS A 16 -5.02 -4.22 15.66
C LYS A 16 -3.64 -4.00 15.07
N ASN A 17 -2.85 -5.06 15.00
CA ASN A 17 -1.62 -5.05 14.23
C ASN A 17 -1.99 -4.97 12.74
N LEU A 18 -1.92 -3.77 12.17
CA LEU A 18 -2.29 -3.50 10.78
C LEU A 18 -1.07 -3.51 9.87
N PHE A 19 -1.22 -4.08 8.68
CA PHE A 19 -0.18 -4.16 7.66
C PHE A 19 -0.73 -3.64 6.33
N LEU A 20 0.10 -2.89 5.61
CA LEU A 20 -0.23 -2.33 4.30
C LEU A 20 0.43 -3.17 3.20
N MET A 21 -0.37 -3.61 2.25
CA MET A 21 0.07 -4.40 1.11
C MET A 21 -0.43 -3.77 -0.19
N SER A 22 0.39 -3.86 -1.23
CA SER A 22 0.01 -3.50 -2.60
C SER A 22 0.14 -4.73 -3.49
N LEU A 23 -0.91 -5.03 -4.25
CA LEU A 23 -0.94 -6.11 -5.22
C LEU A 23 -1.09 -5.50 -6.61
N LEU A 24 -0.29 -5.97 -7.56
CA LEU A 24 -0.45 -5.64 -8.97
C LEU A 24 -1.12 -6.83 -9.66
N VAL A 25 -2.29 -6.63 -10.26
CA VAL A 25 -3.17 -7.69 -10.75
C VAL A 25 -3.64 -7.44 -12.17
N THR A 26 -3.92 -8.51 -12.91
CA THR A 26 -4.47 -8.43 -14.28
C THR A 26 -5.99 -8.33 -14.30
N ASP A 27 -6.65 -8.89 -13.30
CA ASP A 27 -8.11 -8.87 -13.12
C ASP A 27 -8.43 -8.72 -11.64
N ALA A 28 -8.93 -7.56 -11.24
CA ALA A 28 -9.20 -7.26 -9.84
C ALA A 28 -10.36 -8.06 -9.25
N ALA A 29 -11.38 -8.44 -10.04
CA ALA A 29 -12.53 -9.15 -9.53
C ALA A 29 -12.15 -10.59 -9.15
N ASP A 30 -11.44 -11.30 -10.03
CA ASP A 30 -10.97 -12.66 -9.74
C ASP A 30 -9.85 -12.65 -8.69
N ALA A 31 -8.92 -11.67 -8.74
CA ALA A 31 -7.90 -11.51 -7.72
C ALA A 31 -8.50 -11.29 -6.32
N LEU A 32 -9.50 -10.41 -6.19
CA LEU A 32 -10.17 -10.13 -4.92
C LEU A 32 -10.88 -11.37 -4.38
N SER A 33 -11.63 -12.07 -5.22
CA SER A 33 -12.34 -13.29 -4.82
C SER A 33 -11.39 -14.33 -4.22
N ARG A 34 -10.26 -14.58 -4.90
CA ARG A 34 -9.22 -15.51 -4.43
C ARG A 34 -8.49 -15.00 -3.18
N PHE A 35 -8.16 -13.71 -3.15
CA PHE A 35 -7.48 -13.08 -2.02
C PHE A 35 -8.32 -13.15 -0.74
N CYS A 36 -9.64 -12.91 -0.83
CA CYS A 36 -10.56 -13.10 0.29
C CYS A 36 -10.54 -14.53 0.84
N GLY A 37 -10.42 -15.54 -0.03
CA GLY A 37 -10.23 -16.94 0.38
C GLY A 37 -8.93 -17.17 1.15
N VAL A 38 -7.83 -16.54 0.72
CA VAL A 38 -6.53 -16.58 1.43
C VAL A 38 -6.66 -15.93 2.81
N LEU A 39 -7.27 -14.74 2.91
CA LEU A 39 -7.50 -14.06 4.18
C LEU A 39 -8.33 -14.89 5.15
N GLY A 40 -9.44 -15.47 4.66
CA GLY A 40 -10.33 -16.31 5.46
C GLY A 40 -9.64 -17.54 6.04
N ARG A 41 -8.71 -18.15 5.27
CA ARG A 41 -7.92 -19.31 5.74
C ARG A 41 -7.04 -18.99 6.95
N TRP A 42 -6.50 -17.77 7.02
CA TRP A 42 -5.59 -17.34 8.09
C TRP A 42 -6.27 -16.48 9.16
N GLY A 43 -7.58 -16.24 9.04
CA GLY A 43 -8.34 -15.44 9.99
C GLY A 43 -7.82 -14.00 10.12
N CYS A 44 -7.34 -13.42 9.02
CA CYS A 44 -6.83 -12.04 9.00
C CYS A 44 -7.92 -11.10 8.47
N PRO A 45 -8.45 -10.19 9.29
CA PRO A 45 -9.49 -9.26 8.86
C PRO A 45 -8.96 -8.28 7.80
N LEU A 46 -9.80 -7.98 6.81
CA LEU A 46 -9.58 -6.87 5.89
C LEU A 46 -10.10 -5.59 6.54
N GLU A 47 -9.24 -4.60 6.75
CA GLU A 47 -9.60 -3.32 7.36
C GLU A 47 -10.05 -2.32 6.28
N SER A 48 -9.29 -2.23 5.19
CA SER A 48 -9.61 -1.39 4.05
C SER A 48 -9.02 -1.93 2.76
N MET A 49 -9.56 -1.46 1.65
CA MET A 49 -9.11 -1.83 0.32
C MET A 49 -9.45 -0.71 -0.66
N HIS A 50 -8.54 -0.48 -1.60
CA HIS A 50 -8.73 0.41 -2.73
C HIS A 50 -8.24 -0.26 -4.01
N LEU A 51 -8.90 0.08 -5.10
CA LEU A 51 -8.61 -0.43 -6.42
C LEU A 51 -8.38 0.74 -7.37
N THR A 52 -7.21 0.77 -8.01
CA THR A 52 -6.84 1.83 -8.95
C THR A 52 -6.20 1.26 -10.19
N ALA A 53 -6.35 1.93 -11.34
CA ALA A 53 -5.60 1.57 -12.54
C ALA A 53 -4.14 1.99 -12.40
N ASP A 54 -3.22 1.10 -12.75
CA ASP A 54 -1.78 1.37 -12.80
C ASP A 54 -1.38 1.78 -14.22
N ARG A 55 -0.31 2.58 -14.35
CA ARG A 55 0.20 3.04 -15.64
C ARG A 55 0.55 1.89 -16.60
N SER A 56 0.93 0.73 -16.06
CA SER A 56 1.26 -0.48 -16.85
C SER A 56 0.06 -1.12 -17.58
N GLY A 57 -1.16 -0.60 -17.41
CA GLY A 57 -2.39 -1.22 -17.92
C GLY A 57 -2.91 -2.35 -17.02
N LEU A 58 -2.24 -2.59 -15.90
CA LEU A 58 -2.68 -3.48 -14.83
C LEU A 58 -3.53 -2.72 -13.81
N GLN A 59 -4.09 -3.44 -12.86
CA GLN A 59 -4.83 -2.87 -11.74
C GLN A 59 -4.02 -3.04 -10.45
N ARG A 60 -4.06 -2.04 -9.58
CA ARG A 60 -3.41 -2.05 -8.28
C ARG A 60 -4.47 -2.18 -7.20
N LEU A 61 -4.33 -3.19 -6.37
CA LEU A 61 -5.13 -3.39 -5.17
C LEU A 61 -4.29 -3.02 -3.96
N THR A 62 -4.63 -1.93 -3.29
CA THR A 62 -3.99 -1.52 -2.04
C THR A 62 -4.88 -1.98 -0.90
N VAL A 63 -4.35 -2.78 0.03
CA VAL A 63 -5.13 -3.38 1.11
C VAL A 63 -4.46 -3.17 2.46
N ILE A 64 -5.29 -2.92 3.47
CA ILE A 64 -4.87 -2.91 4.87
C ILE A 64 -5.47 -4.15 5.52
N VAL A 65 -4.59 -5.00 6.05
CA VAL A 65 -4.98 -6.27 6.69
C VAL A 65 -4.54 -6.29 8.15
N GLY A 66 -5.38 -6.82 9.02
CA GLY A 66 -5.05 -7.08 10.40
C GLY A 66 -4.45 -8.47 10.58
N GLY A 67 -3.46 -8.61 11.47
CA GLY A 67 -2.91 -9.92 11.80
C GLY A 67 -1.57 -9.84 12.53
N ASP A 68 -0.97 -10.98 12.82
CA ASP A 68 0.43 -11.02 13.25
C ASP A 68 1.36 -11.12 12.02
N ALA A 69 2.64 -10.77 12.21
CA ALA A 69 3.63 -10.74 11.12
C ALA A 69 3.79 -12.11 10.44
N HIS A 70 3.69 -13.22 11.18
CA HIS A 70 3.82 -14.56 10.61
C HIS A 70 2.64 -14.90 9.68
N ARG A 71 1.42 -14.57 10.06
CA ARG A 71 0.23 -14.78 9.20
C ARG A 71 0.28 -13.89 7.97
N VAL A 72 0.69 -12.64 8.11
CA VAL A 72 0.81 -11.70 6.98
C VAL A 72 1.86 -12.20 5.98
N ASP A 73 3.02 -12.67 6.44
CA ASP A 73 4.02 -13.29 5.55
C ASP A 73 3.45 -14.49 4.78
N ARG A 74 2.65 -15.34 5.46
CA ARG A 74 1.96 -16.46 4.79
C ARG A 74 0.94 -15.99 3.76
N ILE A 75 0.21 -14.91 4.04
CA ILE A 75 -0.74 -14.30 3.11
C ILE A 75 0.00 -13.76 1.88
N VAL A 76 1.13 -13.05 2.06
CA VAL A 76 1.96 -12.55 0.96
C VAL A 76 2.40 -13.71 0.07
N GLN A 77 2.98 -14.76 0.66
CA GLN A 77 3.48 -15.92 -0.07
C GLN A 77 2.38 -16.69 -0.82
N GLN A 78 1.17 -16.75 -0.27
CA GLN A 78 0.05 -17.42 -0.93
C GLN A 78 -0.57 -16.55 -2.03
N THR A 79 -0.70 -15.26 -1.78
CA THR A 79 -1.21 -14.28 -2.73
C THR A 79 -0.31 -14.19 -3.95
N ALA A 80 1.02 -14.26 -3.77
CA ALA A 80 1.99 -14.27 -4.86
C ALA A 80 1.86 -15.50 -5.79
N ARG A 81 1.16 -16.55 -5.37
CA ARG A 81 0.92 -17.77 -6.18
C ARG A 81 -0.42 -17.72 -6.94
N LEU A 82 -1.22 -16.68 -6.74
CA LEU A 82 -2.47 -16.52 -7.48
C LEU A 82 -2.16 -16.15 -8.94
N CYS A 83 -2.81 -16.83 -9.89
CA CYS A 83 -2.55 -16.63 -11.31
C CYS A 83 -2.86 -15.20 -11.81
N THR A 84 -3.78 -14.50 -11.15
CA THR A 84 -4.16 -13.12 -11.47
C THR A 84 -3.23 -12.07 -10.90
N VAL A 85 -2.31 -12.47 -10.01
CA VAL A 85 -1.39 -11.57 -9.31
C VAL A 85 -0.04 -11.58 -10.03
N ARG A 86 0.38 -10.39 -10.47
CA ARG A 86 1.67 -10.16 -11.12
C ARG A 86 2.78 -9.86 -10.12
N SER A 87 2.44 -9.09 -9.08
CA SER A 87 3.38 -8.74 -8.02
C SER A 87 2.63 -8.50 -6.72
N VAL A 88 3.26 -8.84 -5.60
CA VAL A 88 2.78 -8.53 -4.24
C VAL A 88 3.91 -7.84 -3.50
N SER A 89 3.62 -6.72 -2.88
CA SER A 89 4.56 -5.96 -2.06
C SER A 89 3.94 -5.70 -0.70
N LEU A 90 4.57 -6.22 0.35
CA LEU A 90 4.28 -5.82 1.72
C LEU A 90 5.05 -4.52 1.99
N LEU A 91 4.33 -3.42 2.21
CA LEU A 91 4.92 -2.10 2.35
C LEU A 91 5.37 -1.78 3.78
N SER A 92 4.86 -2.54 4.75
CA SER A 92 5.15 -2.39 6.17
C SER A 92 5.79 -3.65 6.75
N ALA A 93 6.98 -3.55 7.33
CA ALA A 93 7.67 -4.70 7.94
C ALA A 93 7.15 -5.02 9.35
N ARG A 94 6.58 -4.01 10.01
CA ARG A 94 5.97 -4.09 11.33
C ARG A 94 4.54 -3.55 11.27
N PRO A 95 3.71 -3.83 12.30
CA PRO A 95 2.41 -3.22 12.40
C PRO A 95 2.49 -1.70 12.31
N LEU A 96 1.62 -1.09 11.51
CA LEU A 96 1.59 0.35 11.30
C LEU A 96 1.15 1.09 12.57
N SER A 97 1.82 2.20 12.87
CA SER A 97 1.35 3.19 13.84
C SER A 97 0.42 4.24 13.22
N SER A 98 -0.11 5.14 14.05
CA SER A 98 -0.95 6.28 13.61
C SER A 98 -0.21 7.28 12.73
N ASP A 99 1.11 7.39 12.91
CA ASP A 99 1.95 8.38 12.26
C ASP A 99 3.13 7.66 11.62
N GLU A 100 2.89 7.08 10.45
CA GLU A 100 3.91 6.42 9.64
C GLU A 100 4.21 7.26 8.41
N THR A 101 5.44 7.10 7.91
CA THR A 101 5.92 7.87 6.77
C THR A 101 6.11 6.95 5.57
N LEU A 102 5.32 7.20 4.52
CA LEU A 102 5.42 6.55 3.23
C LEU A 102 6.43 7.29 2.35
N HIS A 103 7.42 6.54 1.86
CA HIS A 103 8.35 6.96 0.83
C HIS A 103 7.91 6.34 -0.49
N LEU A 104 7.70 7.19 -1.49
CA LEU A 104 7.18 6.83 -2.78
C LEU A 104 8.12 7.27 -3.90
N SER A 105 8.38 6.36 -4.83
CA SER A 105 9.09 6.59 -6.07
C SER A 105 8.12 6.49 -7.23
N LEU A 106 7.96 7.58 -7.97
CA LEU A 106 7.17 7.64 -9.20
C LEU A 106 8.10 7.76 -10.40
N GLN A 107 7.69 7.26 -11.57
CA GLN A 107 8.48 7.41 -12.79
C GLN A 107 8.66 8.90 -13.16
N ALA A 108 9.88 9.38 -13.41
CA ALA A 108 10.17 10.80 -13.59
C ALA A 108 9.37 11.48 -14.73
N ASP A 109 9.09 10.74 -15.80
CA ASP A 109 8.37 11.24 -16.98
C ASP A 109 6.85 11.07 -16.91
N SER A 110 6.32 10.53 -15.80
CA SER A 110 4.88 10.35 -15.65
C SER A 110 4.14 11.63 -15.26
N LEU A 111 4.85 12.57 -14.65
CA LEU A 111 4.28 13.71 -13.97
C LEU A 111 5.14 14.95 -14.17
N SER A 112 4.52 16.02 -14.66
CA SER A 112 5.16 17.34 -14.57
C SER A 112 5.34 17.73 -13.11
N HIS A 113 6.41 18.46 -12.79
CA HIS A 113 6.67 18.94 -11.43
C HIS A 113 5.46 19.71 -10.84
N ALA A 114 4.79 20.52 -11.66
CA ALA A 114 3.60 21.25 -11.24
C ALA A 114 2.43 20.33 -10.86
N ALA A 115 2.19 19.26 -11.63
CA ALA A 115 1.13 18.31 -11.32
C ALA A 115 1.49 17.44 -10.09
N ALA A 116 2.77 17.08 -9.92
CA ALA A 116 3.22 16.35 -8.74
C ALA A 116 3.10 17.21 -7.48
N SER A 117 3.43 18.50 -7.58
CA SER A 117 3.26 19.45 -6.50
C SER A 117 1.80 19.61 -6.09
N ARG A 118 0.86 19.60 -7.04
CA ARG A 118 -0.59 19.61 -6.74
C ARG A 118 -1.05 18.33 -6.04
N LEU A 119 -0.62 17.17 -6.53
CA LEU A 119 -0.89 15.87 -5.90
C LEU A 119 -0.36 15.84 -4.47
N CYS A 120 0.85 16.34 -4.26
CA CYS A 120 1.45 16.40 -2.93
C CYS A 120 0.67 17.35 -2.01
N ALA A 121 0.33 18.54 -2.49
CA ALA A 121 -0.41 19.54 -1.73
C ALA A 121 -1.80 19.05 -1.28
N SER A 122 -2.51 18.26 -2.09
CA SER A 122 -3.84 17.76 -1.71
C SER A 122 -3.82 16.66 -0.65
N HIS A 123 -2.68 15.99 -0.45
CA HIS A 123 -2.51 14.91 0.52
C HIS A 123 -1.55 15.25 1.67
N GLY A 124 -1.02 16.49 1.72
CA GLY A 124 -0.02 16.87 2.72
C GLY A 124 1.32 16.15 2.54
N ALA A 125 1.64 15.70 1.33
CA ALA A 125 2.92 15.10 0.99
C ALA A 125 3.93 16.16 0.53
N MET A 126 5.19 15.76 0.42
CA MET A 126 6.30 16.61 0.01
C MET A 126 7.17 15.91 -1.02
N ILE A 127 7.60 16.66 -2.04
CA ILE A 127 8.60 16.17 -2.99
C ILE A 127 9.98 16.32 -2.34
N CYS A 128 10.65 15.20 -2.08
CA CYS A 128 11.96 15.19 -1.43
C CYS A 128 13.10 15.31 -2.44
N GLY A 129 12.87 14.91 -3.70
CA GLY A 129 13.88 15.00 -4.74
C GLY A 129 13.40 14.44 -6.08
N ARG A 130 14.28 14.54 -7.08
CA ARG A 130 14.09 13.99 -8.41
C ARG A 130 15.41 13.45 -8.92
N THR A 131 15.37 12.28 -9.53
CA THR A 131 16.46 11.62 -10.25
C THR A 131 16.12 11.61 -11.75
N GLU A 132 17.00 11.08 -12.59
CA GLU A 132 16.71 10.92 -14.03
C GLU A 132 15.48 10.03 -14.26
N ASP A 133 15.36 8.94 -13.49
CA ASP A 133 14.33 7.93 -13.67
C ASP A 133 13.12 8.08 -12.74
N ALA A 134 13.25 8.79 -11.62
CA ALA A 134 12.22 8.85 -10.60
C ALA A 134 12.00 10.21 -9.93
N LEU A 135 10.77 10.45 -9.50
CA LEU A 135 10.38 11.50 -8.58
C LEU A 135 10.16 10.91 -7.19
N LEU A 136 10.83 11.47 -6.19
CA LEU A 136 10.80 11.01 -4.81
C LEU A 136 9.83 11.87 -4.00
N ILE A 137 8.85 11.22 -3.38
CA ILE A 137 7.79 11.85 -2.61
C ILE A 137 7.70 11.17 -1.24
N GLU A 138 7.44 11.96 -0.22
CA GLU A 138 7.23 11.50 1.14
C GLU A 138 5.90 12.03 1.68
N MET A 139 5.16 11.16 2.37
CA MET A 139 3.92 11.52 3.05
C MET A 139 3.90 10.90 4.43
N THR A 140 3.56 11.67 5.46
CA THR A 140 3.32 11.16 6.81
C THR A 140 1.84 11.19 7.12
N GLY A 141 1.32 10.12 7.69
CA GLY A 141 -0.07 10.07 8.14
C GLY A 141 -0.48 8.69 8.63
N ASP A 142 -1.78 8.55 8.87
CA ASP A 142 -2.37 7.28 9.28
C ASP A 142 -2.40 6.27 8.11
N PRO A 143 -2.52 4.95 8.40
CA PRO A 143 -2.53 3.91 7.38
C PRO A 143 -3.53 4.12 6.24
N ALA A 144 -4.72 4.65 6.52
CA ALA A 144 -5.75 4.88 5.51
C ALA A 144 -5.36 6.06 4.60
N SER A 145 -4.81 7.12 5.17
CA SER A 145 -4.27 8.27 4.44
C SER A 145 -3.10 7.86 3.53
N LEU A 146 -2.18 7.01 4.00
CA LEU A 146 -1.10 6.46 3.19
C LEU A 146 -1.61 5.60 2.02
N ALA A 147 -2.60 4.74 2.28
CA ALA A 147 -3.21 3.92 1.24
C ALA A 147 -3.86 4.79 0.16
N LEU A 148 -4.67 5.78 0.54
CA LEU A 148 -5.31 6.70 -0.39
C LEU A 148 -4.31 7.45 -1.27
N PHE A 149 -3.15 7.83 -0.71
CA PHE A 149 -2.11 8.49 -1.48
C PHE A 149 -1.43 7.57 -2.49
N LEU A 150 -1.14 6.32 -2.11
CA LEU A 150 -0.64 5.31 -3.05
C LEU A 150 -1.58 5.13 -4.24
N ASP A 151 -2.88 5.09 -3.96
CA ASP A 151 -3.89 4.94 -4.99
C ASP A 151 -3.95 6.16 -5.90
N ALA A 152 -3.97 7.38 -5.33
CA ALA A 152 -3.92 8.61 -6.11
C ALA A 152 -2.65 8.71 -6.98
N ALA A 153 -1.54 8.12 -6.53
CA ALA A 153 -0.27 8.13 -7.23
C ALA A 153 -0.10 7.00 -8.26
N ALA A 154 -0.86 5.90 -8.15
CA ALA A 154 -0.76 4.72 -9.02
C ALA A 154 -0.86 5.00 -10.54
N PRO A 155 -1.73 5.92 -11.02
CA PRO A 155 -1.81 6.26 -12.44
C PRO A 155 -0.51 6.86 -13.01
N TYR A 156 0.36 7.38 -12.14
CA TYR A 156 1.63 7.97 -12.51
C TYR A 156 2.80 6.97 -12.49
N GLY A 157 2.52 5.68 -12.30
CA GLY A 157 3.52 4.62 -12.35
C GLY A 157 4.41 4.62 -11.11
N ILE A 158 4.02 3.79 -10.14
CA ILE A 158 4.80 3.56 -8.93
C ILE A 158 5.97 2.64 -9.26
N VAL A 159 7.19 3.15 -9.11
CA VAL A 159 8.43 2.39 -9.24
C VAL A 159 8.71 1.60 -7.97
N GLY A 160 8.49 2.24 -6.81
CA GLY A 160 8.69 1.63 -5.51
C GLY A 160 7.95 2.40 -4.41
N ALA A 161 7.53 1.68 -3.38
CA ALA A 161 6.85 2.25 -2.22
C ALA A 161 7.34 1.54 -0.95
N SER A 162 7.51 2.29 0.13
CA SER A 162 7.94 1.74 1.42
C SER A 162 7.48 2.60 2.58
N VAL A 163 7.20 1.98 3.72
CA VAL A 163 6.87 2.70 4.96
C VAL A 163 8.08 2.72 5.88
N SER A 164 8.25 3.80 6.65
CA SER A 164 9.36 4.05 7.59
C SER A 164 9.69 2.89 8.53
N ASN A 165 8.73 2.05 8.86
CA ASN A 165 8.94 0.90 9.74
C ASN A 165 9.68 -0.29 9.09
N VAL A 166 9.98 -0.22 7.79
CA VAL A 166 10.82 -1.16 7.03
C VAL A 166 12.30 -0.80 7.21
N SER A 167 13.06 -1.68 7.85
CA SER A 167 14.50 -1.50 8.12
C SER A 167 15.40 -1.54 6.88
N THR A 168 14.84 -1.85 5.72
CA THR A 168 15.57 -1.95 4.44
C THR A 168 14.90 -1.08 3.39
N PHE A 169 14.88 0.23 3.61
CA PHE A 169 14.74 1.21 2.53
C PHE A 169 15.65 2.38 2.84
N PRO A 170 16.90 2.37 2.37
CA PRO A 170 17.75 3.52 2.53
C PRO A 170 17.30 4.52 1.47
N VAL A 171 16.69 5.62 1.93
CA VAL A 171 16.60 6.84 1.11
C VAL A 171 17.99 7.20 0.54
N GLU A 172 19.07 6.84 1.26
CA GLU A 172 20.45 6.88 0.79
C GLU A 172 20.79 5.95 -0.40
N GLU A 173 20.17 4.78 -0.55
CA GLU A 173 20.35 3.89 -1.73
C GLU A 173 19.50 4.36 -2.92
N MET A 174 18.34 4.97 -2.67
CA MET A 174 17.57 5.64 -3.74
C MET A 174 18.30 6.87 -4.28
N LEU A 175 19.01 7.61 -3.41
CA LEU A 175 19.88 8.69 -3.82
C LEU A 175 21.18 8.17 -4.46
N ARG A 176 21.80 7.10 -3.94
CA ARG A 176 23.03 6.50 -4.53
C ARG A 176 22.81 5.73 -5.83
N ALA A 177 21.63 5.17 -6.08
CA ALA A 177 21.32 4.56 -7.39
C ALA A 177 21.10 5.64 -8.48
N ALA A 178 21.02 6.90 -8.09
CA ALA A 178 20.86 8.06 -8.96
C ALA A 178 22.13 8.93 -9.09
N PHE A 179 23.24 8.53 -8.44
CA PHE A 179 24.55 9.20 -8.50
C PHE A 179 25.70 8.20 -8.66
#